data_AF-A0A6P1E1V2-F1
#
_entry.id   AF-A0A6P1E1V2-F1
#
_cell.length_a   1.000
_cell.length_b   1.000
_cell.length_c   1.000
_cell.angle_alpha   90.00
_cell.angle_beta   90.00
_cell.angle_gamma   90.00
#
_symmetry.space_group_name_H-M   'P 1'
#
loop_
_entity.id
_entity.type
_entity.pdbx_description
1 polymer ?
#
loop_
_entity_poly.entity_id
_entity_poly.type
_entity_poly.pdbx_seq_one_letter_code
_entity_poly.pdbx_strand_id
1 'polypeptide(L)' 'MMGTRCEAGSRTFTLLASVIDTCRKRGHVPWPYLAGVIAERRAGREATPLPAPVPGL' A
#
# COMPACT_ATOMS: atom_id res chain seq x y z
N MET A 1 -16.22 5.34 -14.96
CA MET A 1 -16.89 4.66 -13.83
C MET A 1 -16.00 4.80 -12.61
N MET A 2 -16.53 5.28 -11.48
CA MET A 2 -15.77 5.41 -10.24
C MET A 2 -16.21 4.30 -9.26
N GLY A 3 -15.27 3.77 -8.48
CA GLY A 3 -15.52 2.67 -7.54
C GLY A 3 -15.17 1.28 -8.09
N THR A 4 -15.53 0.22 -7.37
CA THR A 4 -15.13 -1.17 -7.63
C THR A 4 -16.02 -1.92 -8.64
N ARG A 5 -16.93 -1.23 -9.35
CA ARG A 5 -17.80 -1.86 -10.37
C ARG A 5 -17.16 -1.94 -11.76
N CYS A 6 -15.87 -1.61 -11.87
CA CYS A 6 -15.07 -1.81 -13.06
C CYS A 6 -13.80 -2.58 -12.71
N GLU A 7 -13.21 -3.26 -13.70
CA GLU A 7 -12.00 -4.05 -13.53
C GLU A 7 -10.86 -3.24 -12.88
N ALA A 8 -10.62 -2.03 -13.37
CA ALA A 8 -9.60 -1.13 -12.83
C ALA A 8 -9.84 -0.81 -11.35
N GLY A 9 -11.09 -0.56 -10.96
CA GLY A 9 -11.48 -0.26 -9.59
C GLY A 9 -11.30 -1.45 -8.66
N SER A 10 -11.77 -2.64 -9.07
CA SER A 10 -11.57 -3.89 -8.33
C SER A 10 -10.09 -4.23 -8.16
N ARG A 11 -9.30 -4.09 -9.23
CA ARG A 11 -7.86 -4.34 -9.18
C ARG A 11 -7.16 -3.40 -8.21
N THR A 12 -7.49 -2.11 -8.25
CA THR A 12 -6.93 -1.11 -7.34
C THR A 12 -7.28 -1.43 -5.88
N PHE A 13 -8.52 -1.82 -5.61
CA PHE A 13 -8.96 -2.23 -4.28
C PHE A 13 -8.20 -3.47 -3.78
N THR A 14 -8.09 -4.51 -4.60
CA THR A 14 -7.36 -5.75 -4.25
C THR A 14 -5.89 -5.47 -3.96
N LEU A 15 -5.23 -4.63 -4.76
CA LEU A 15 -3.83 -4.25 -4.54
C LEU A 15 -3.67 -3.45 -3.24
N LEU A 16 -4.58 -2.51 -2.95
CA LEU A 16 -4.53 -1.77 -1.68
C LEU A 16 -4.69 -2.71 -0.47
N ALA A 17 -5.64 -3.64 -0.55
CA ALA A 17 -5.87 -4.63 0.50
C ALA A 17 -4.64 -5.52 0.73
N SER A 18 -3.96 -5.98 -0.33
CA SER A 18 -2.77 -6.82 -0.20
C SER A 18 -1.58 -6.07 0.43
N VAL A 19 -1.42 -4.78 0.14
CA VAL A 19 -0.40 -3.93 0.78
C VAL A 19 -0.69 -3.76 2.28
N ILE A 20 -1.94 -3.52 2.65
CA ILE A 20 -2.35 -3.39 4.06
C ILE A 20 -2.08 -4.68 4.83
N ASP A 21 -2.46 -5.83 4.25
CA ASP A 21 -2.22 -7.14 4.84
C ASP A 21 -0.71 -7.43 4.97
N THR A 22 0.07 -7.09 3.94
CA THR A 22 1.54 -7.24 3.98
C THR A 22 2.16 -6.40 5.09
N CYS A 23 1.76 -5.14 5.26
CA CYS A 23 2.26 -4.29 6.34
C CYS A 23 1.98 -4.93 7.71
N ARG A 24 0.76 -5.40 7.94
CA ARG A 24 0.36 -6.06 9.19
C ARG A 24 1.16 -7.33 9.46
N LYS A 25 1.28 -8.22 8.47
CA LYS A 25 2.07 -9.45 8.57
C LYS A 25 3.55 -9.20 8.87
N ARG A 26 4.05 -8.03 8.50
CA ARG A 26 5.45 -7.63 8.70
C ARG A 26 5.66 -6.78 9.98
N GLY A 27 4.62 -6.57 10.79
CA GLY A 27 4.72 -5.80 12.05
C GLY A 27 4.64 -4.30 11.87
N HIS A 28 4.16 -3.80 10.72
CA HIS A 28 4.09 -2.38 10.40
C HIS A 28 2.65 -1.85 10.47
N VAL A 29 2.53 -0.57 10.85
CA VAL A 29 1.28 0.17 10.73
C VAL A 29 1.09 0.59 9.26
N PRO A 30 -0.02 0.22 8.59
CA PRO A 30 -0.17 0.42 7.15
C PRO A 30 -0.34 1.89 6.73
N TRP A 31 -1.01 2.72 7.56
CA TRP A 31 -1.35 4.08 7.16
C TRP A 31 -0.14 5.03 7.02
N PRO A 32 0.84 5.03 7.95
CA PRO A 32 2.07 5.81 7.77
C PRO A 32 2.86 5.42 6.51
N TYR A 33 2.96 4.10 6.22
CA TYR A 33 3.61 3.61 5.00
C TYR A 33 2.91 4.12 3.74
N LEU A 34 1.58 3.99 3.67
CA LEU A 34 0.79 4.46 2.52
C LEU A 34 0.89 5.97 2.35
N ALA A 35 0.86 6.75 3.44
CA ALA A 35 1.04 8.19 3.40
C ALA A 35 2.40 8.57 2.79
N GLY A 36 3.48 7.88 3.20
CA GLY A 36 4.82 8.06 2.63
C GLY A 36 4.85 7.75 1.13
N VAL A 37 4.35 6.58 0.73
CA VAL A 37 4.29 6.18 -0.70
C VAL A 37 3.51 7.21 -1.54
N ILE A 38 2.37 7.69 -1.05
CA ILE A 38 1.57 8.70 -1.75
C ILE A 38 2.34 10.02 -1.87
N ALA A 39 3.03 10.45 -0.82
CA ALA A 39 3.84 11.67 -0.85
C ALA A 39 4.99 11.58 -1.87
N GLU A 40 5.74 10.48 -1.88
CA GLU A 40 6.83 10.24 -2.84
C GLU A 40 6.32 10.24 -4.28
N ARG A 41 5.21 9.53 -4.56
CA ARG A 41 4.61 9.47 -5.89
C ARG A 41 4.06 10.80 -6.35
N ARG A 42 3.42 11.58 -5.46
CA ARG A 42 2.95 12.94 -5.77
C ARG A 42 4.09 13.91 -6.08
N ALA A 43 5.26 13.69 -5.47
CA ALA A 43 6.47 14.44 -5.77
C ALA A 43 7.22 13.93 -7.03
N GLY A 44 6.65 12.98 -7.78
CA GLY A 44 7.26 12.41 -8.98
C GLY A 44 8.40 11.41 -8.71
N ARG A 45 8.65 11.07 -7.44
CA ARG A 45 9.69 10.10 -7.05
C ARG A 45 9.17 8.67 -7.12
N GLU A 46 10.08 7.71 -7.04
CA GLU A 46 9.73 6.30 -6.93
C GLU A 46 8.99 6.01 -5.63
N ALA A 47 8.10 5.02 -5.64
CA ALA A 47 7.43 4.60 -4.42
C ALA A 47 8.44 3.91 -3.49
N THR A 48 8.35 4.19 -2.19
CA THR A 48 9.04 3.42 -1.16
C THR A 48 8.72 1.93 -1.34
N PRO A 49 9.74 1.03 -1.30
CA PRO A 49 9.50 -0.41 -1.40
C PRO A 49 8.71 -0.91 -0.19
N LEU A 50 8.05 -2.07 -0.36
CA LEU A 50 7.31 -2.70 0.75
C LEU A 50 8.21 -2.91 1.98
N PRO A 51 7.74 -2.57 3.18
CA PRO A 51 8.57 -2.57 4.38
C PRO A 51 9.02 -3.99 4.70
N ALA A 52 10.28 -4.21 5.09
CA ALA A 52 10.77 -5.52 5.50
C ALA A 52 10.11 -5.98 6.83
N PRO A 53 10.00 -7.30 7.11
CA PRO A 53 9.52 -7.78 8.41
C PRO A 53 10.32 -7.17 9.57
N VAL A 54 9.63 -6.74 10.63
CA VAL A 54 10.27 -6.34 11.89
C VAL A 54 10.88 -7.61 12.53
N PRO A 55 12.19 -7.62 12.88
CA PRO A 55 12.80 -8.77 13.53
C PRO A 55 12.14 -9.10 14.87
N GLY A 56 11.86 -10.37 15.11
CA GLY A 56 11.29 -10.86 16.38
C GLY A 56 9.77 -10.74 16.53
N LEU A 57 9.05 -10.50 15.43
CA LEU A 57 7.60 -10.68 15.34
C LEU A 57 7.23 -12.13 14.99
#